data_AF-A0A945ZC19-F1
#
_entry.id   AF-A0A945ZC19-F1
#
_cell.length_a   1.000
_cell.length_b   1.000
_cell.length_c   1.000
_cell.angle_alpha   90.00
_cell.angle_beta   90.00
_cell.angle_gamma   90.00
#
_symmetry.space_group_name_H-M   'P 1'
#
loop_
_entity.id
_entity.type
_entity.pdbx_description
1 polymer ?
#
loop_
_entity_poly.entity_id
_entity_poly.type
_entity_poly.pdbx_seq_one_letter_code
_entity_poly.pdbx_strand_id
1 'polypeptide(L)'
;ADTFLHPMDRAYRVGEIKELLHDAGLDAVEFLPSFRHDPSLMLGPGAALGKARARVAEMDWWSRREVAEMLSGGPKKHALLARRKGPRDGSIAEIEPGMVAVPVDAMLAEIQRLYVPGQASLRLELVVDGDATTVGLQVDDDQGRVLLALDGELTLEAIRAQALPDLSWDAFLEVAERLLRQLTALGVVFLNVKRGSEA
;
A
#
# COMPACT_ATOMS: atom_id res chain seq x y z
N ALA A 1 22.04 -8.65 -30.42
CA ALA A 1 22.08 -8.87 -28.97
C ALA A 1 22.25 -7.50 -28.33
N ASP A 2 21.43 -7.19 -27.33
CA ASP A 2 21.54 -5.92 -26.60
C ASP A 2 22.89 -5.91 -25.86
N THR A 3 23.79 -5.01 -26.27
CA THR A 3 25.20 -4.98 -25.86
C THR A 3 25.38 -4.58 -24.39
N PHE A 4 24.30 -4.20 -23.70
CA PHE A 4 24.33 -3.72 -22.31
C PHE A 4 23.86 -4.72 -21.25
N LEU A 5 23.40 -5.91 -21.64
CA LEU A 5 22.97 -6.94 -20.68
C LEU A 5 24.12 -7.90 -20.38
N HIS A 6 24.40 -8.10 -19.10
CA HIS A 6 25.35 -9.12 -18.66
C HIS A 6 24.82 -10.50 -19.11
N PRO A 7 25.68 -11.48 -19.46
CA PRO A 7 25.21 -12.80 -19.89
C PRO A 7 24.36 -13.57 -18.86
N MET A 8 24.40 -13.14 -17.59
CA MET A 8 23.55 -13.68 -16.51
C MET A 8 22.29 -12.85 -16.25
N ASP A 9 22.11 -11.71 -16.90
CA ASP A 9 20.91 -10.91 -16.75
C ASP A 9 19.77 -11.65 -17.44
N ARG A 10 18.77 -12.03 -16.62
CA ARG A 10 17.57 -12.71 -17.07
C ARG A 10 16.36 -11.89 -16.63
N ALA A 11 15.40 -11.74 -17.53
CA ALA A 11 14.10 -11.21 -17.18
C ALA A 11 13.36 -12.26 -16.34
N TYR A 12 12.84 -11.84 -15.19
CA TYR A 12 12.02 -12.67 -14.31
C TYR A 12 10.63 -12.07 -14.22
N ARG A 13 9.61 -12.91 -14.42
CA ARG A 13 8.22 -12.62 -14.06
C ARG A 13 8.03 -12.77 -12.55
N VAL A 14 7.01 -12.13 -11.99
CA VAL A 14 6.61 -12.31 -10.58
C VAL A 14 6.49 -13.80 -10.19
N GLY A 15 5.90 -14.62 -11.05
CA GLY A 15 5.79 -16.07 -10.82
C GLY A 15 7.15 -16.80 -10.78
N GLU A 16 8.10 -16.41 -11.62
CA GLU A 16 9.46 -16.98 -11.61
C GLU A 16 10.25 -16.51 -10.37
N ILE A 17 10.01 -15.28 -9.89
CA ILE A 17 10.59 -14.78 -8.64
C ILE A 17 10.08 -15.60 -7.45
N LYS A 18 8.78 -15.95 -7.44
CA LYS A 18 8.19 -16.81 -6.40
C LYS A 18 8.90 -18.15 -6.31
N GLU A 19 9.14 -18.79 -7.45
CA GLU A 19 9.87 -20.07 -7.54
C GLU A 19 11.31 -19.92 -7.04
N LEU A 20 12.00 -18.87 -7.47
CA LEU A 20 13.38 -18.58 -7.04
C LEU A 20 13.49 -18.41 -5.52
N LEU A 21 12.59 -17.63 -4.90
CA LEU A 21 12.56 -17.46 -3.45
C LEU A 21 12.20 -18.76 -2.74
N HIS A 22 11.23 -19.51 -3.28
CA HIS A 22 10.81 -20.78 -2.72
C HIS A 22 12.01 -21.73 -2.59
N ASP A 23 12.79 -21.89 -3.66
CA ASP A 23 13.94 -22.79 -3.75
C ASP A 23 15.11 -22.30 -2.89
N ALA A 24 15.25 -20.99 -2.73
CA ALA A 24 16.21 -20.38 -1.81
C ALA A 24 15.81 -20.49 -0.32
N GLY A 25 14.65 -21.05 -0.01
CA GLY A 25 14.15 -21.13 1.37
C GLY A 25 13.77 -19.76 1.95
N LEU A 26 13.32 -18.85 1.09
CA LEU A 26 12.93 -17.48 1.44
C LEU A 26 11.42 -17.26 1.28
N ASP A 27 10.88 -16.36 2.09
CA ASP A 27 9.56 -15.76 1.93
C ASP A 27 9.70 -14.31 1.50
N ALA A 28 8.91 -13.90 0.50
CA ALA A 28 8.77 -12.48 0.19
C ALA A 28 8.01 -11.77 1.32
N VAL A 29 8.48 -10.58 1.65
CA VAL A 29 7.85 -9.69 2.63
C VAL A 29 7.03 -8.65 1.88
N GLU A 30 7.64 -7.88 0.98
CA GLU A 30 6.96 -6.83 0.22
C GLU A 30 7.72 -6.49 -1.07
N PHE A 31 7.00 -6.14 -2.14
CA PHE A 31 7.61 -5.59 -3.36
C PHE A 31 7.75 -4.08 -3.25
N LEU A 32 8.79 -3.51 -3.86
CA LEU A 32 9.11 -2.10 -3.79
C LEU A 32 9.22 -1.46 -5.20
N PRO A 33 8.61 -0.29 -5.42
CA PRO A 33 7.59 0.32 -4.56
C PRO A 33 6.29 -0.52 -4.59
N SER A 34 5.59 -0.58 -3.46
CA SER A 34 4.45 -1.49 -3.27
C SER A 34 3.28 -1.16 -4.19
N PHE A 35 3.03 0.12 -4.48
CA PHE A 35 1.93 0.52 -5.37
C PHE A 35 2.07 -0.05 -6.80
N ARG A 36 3.29 -0.32 -7.29
CA ARG A 36 3.51 -0.96 -8.61
C ARG A 36 3.09 -2.42 -8.64
N HIS A 37 2.86 -3.03 -7.48
CA HIS A 37 2.53 -4.43 -7.30
C HIS A 37 1.18 -4.61 -6.61
N ASP A 38 0.40 -3.52 -6.46
CA ASP A 38 -0.95 -3.54 -5.91
C ASP A 38 -2.00 -3.28 -7.01
N PRO A 39 -2.69 -4.32 -7.51
CA PRO A 39 -3.70 -4.15 -8.55
C PRO A 39 -4.92 -3.34 -8.07
N SER A 40 -5.16 -3.20 -6.77
CA SER A 40 -6.28 -2.41 -6.25
C SER A 40 -6.12 -0.91 -6.49
N LEU A 41 -4.87 -0.43 -6.59
CA LEU A 41 -4.53 0.95 -6.92
C LEU A 41 -4.57 1.22 -8.44
N MET A 42 -4.55 0.16 -9.25
CA MET A 42 -4.59 0.22 -10.71
C MET A 42 -6.01 0.10 -11.26
N LEU A 43 -6.85 -0.70 -10.61
CA LEU A 43 -8.25 -0.91 -10.98
C LEU A 43 -9.12 0.23 -10.44
N GLY A 44 -9.55 1.14 -11.31
CA GLY A 44 -10.43 2.25 -10.94
C GLY A 44 -11.82 1.83 -10.41
N PRO A 45 -12.58 2.77 -9.81
CA PRO A 45 -13.85 2.49 -9.11
C PRO A 45 -15.04 2.15 -10.02
N GLY A 46 -14.88 2.14 -11.34
CA GLY A 46 -16.01 2.02 -12.28
C GLY A 46 -16.75 0.69 -12.12
N ALA A 47 -18.08 0.73 -12.23
CA ALA A 47 -18.95 -0.46 -12.13
C ALA A 47 -18.53 -1.59 -13.09
N ALA A 48 -17.98 -1.26 -14.26
CA ALA A 48 -17.45 -2.21 -15.24
C ALA A 48 -16.28 -3.06 -14.68
N LEU A 49 -15.51 -2.53 -13.73
CA LEU A 49 -14.38 -3.21 -13.10
C LEU A 49 -14.73 -3.85 -11.75
N GLY A 50 -15.98 -3.73 -11.27
CA GLY A 50 -16.39 -4.25 -9.96
C GLY A 50 -16.13 -5.76 -9.81
N LYS A 51 -16.42 -6.55 -10.84
CA LYS A 51 -16.13 -8.00 -10.85
C LYS A 51 -14.63 -8.30 -10.81
N ALA A 52 -13.82 -7.54 -11.54
CA ALA A 52 -12.37 -7.71 -11.55
C ALA A 52 -11.77 -7.38 -10.17
N ARG A 53 -12.24 -6.29 -9.53
CA ARG A 53 -11.84 -5.90 -8.18
C ARG A 53 -12.20 -6.98 -7.15
N ALA A 54 -13.44 -7.49 -7.19
CA ALA A 54 -13.86 -8.58 -6.31
C ALA A 54 -12.98 -9.82 -6.49
N ARG A 55 -12.68 -10.19 -7.74
CA ARG A 55 -11.82 -11.34 -8.03
C ARG A 55 -10.39 -11.16 -7.52
N VAL A 56 -9.83 -9.96 -7.70
CA VAL A 56 -8.50 -9.60 -7.19
C VAL A 56 -8.45 -9.63 -5.67
N ALA A 57 -9.53 -9.25 -4.98
CA ALA A 57 -9.59 -9.28 -3.53
C ALA A 57 -9.53 -10.70 -2.95
N GLU A 58 -10.01 -11.70 -3.69
CA GLU A 58 -10.00 -13.13 -3.32
C GLU A 58 -8.67 -13.85 -3.63
N MET A 59 -7.79 -13.24 -4.41
CA MET A 59 -6.53 -13.87 -4.84
C MET A 59 -5.51 -13.92 -3.70
N ASP A 60 -4.65 -14.94 -3.72
CA ASP A 60 -3.49 -14.97 -2.84
C ASP A 60 -2.49 -13.86 -3.20
N TRP A 61 -1.59 -13.58 -2.27
CA TRP A 61 -0.63 -12.49 -2.38
C TRP A 61 0.16 -12.53 -3.70
N TRP A 62 0.65 -13.69 -4.13
CA TRP A 62 1.44 -13.81 -5.35
C TRP A 62 0.60 -13.57 -6.60
N SER A 63 -0.57 -14.18 -6.71
CA SER A 63 -1.46 -13.97 -7.85
C SER A 63 -1.89 -12.52 -8.01
N ARG A 64 -2.07 -11.77 -6.92
CA ARG A 64 -2.35 -10.33 -6.99
C ARG A 64 -1.20 -9.55 -7.63
N ARG A 65 0.05 -9.90 -7.31
CA ARG A 65 1.24 -9.25 -7.87
C ARG A 65 1.46 -9.60 -9.34
N GLU A 66 1.15 -10.83 -9.76
CA GLU A 66 1.17 -11.21 -11.18
C GLU A 66 0.14 -10.39 -11.99
N VAL A 67 -1.06 -10.19 -11.45
CA VAL A 67 -2.06 -9.31 -12.08
C VAL A 67 -1.56 -7.88 -12.18
N ALA A 68 -0.95 -7.33 -11.13
CA ALA A 68 -0.37 -5.99 -11.18
C ALA A 68 0.71 -5.86 -12.26
N GLU A 69 1.61 -6.85 -12.37
CA GLU A 69 2.65 -6.88 -13.42
C GLU A 69 2.05 -6.84 -14.83
N MET A 70 0.96 -7.59 -15.05
CA MET A 70 0.23 -7.59 -16.33
C MET A 70 -0.45 -6.25 -16.60
N LEU A 71 -1.08 -5.65 -15.59
CA LEU A 71 -1.77 -4.34 -15.72
C LEU A 71 -0.79 -3.20 -15.95
N SER A 72 0.40 -3.24 -15.35
CA SER A 72 1.41 -2.19 -15.49
C SER A 72 2.23 -2.28 -16.79
N GLY A 73 2.03 -3.32 -17.60
CA GLY A 73 2.79 -3.54 -18.84
C GLY A 73 4.23 -4.03 -18.63
N GLY A 74 4.52 -4.63 -17.46
CA GLY A 74 5.84 -5.12 -17.08
C GLY A 74 6.77 -4.03 -16.51
N PRO A 75 7.07 -4.03 -15.20
CA PRO A 75 8.06 -3.11 -14.66
C PRO A 75 9.45 -3.45 -15.20
N LYS A 76 10.28 -2.43 -15.45
CA LYS A 76 11.67 -2.62 -15.92
C LYS A 76 12.52 -3.42 -14.92
N LYS A 77 12.15 -3.39 -13.63
CA LYS A 77 12.86 -4.01 -12.51
C LYS A 77 11.87 -4.44 -11.43
N HIS A 78 12.15 -5.57 -10.79
CA HIS A 78 11.50 -5.96 -9.53
C HIS A 78 12.48 -5.75 -8.37
N ALA A 79 12.08 -4.95 -7.39
CA ALA A 79 12.75 -4.90 -6.08
C ALA A 79 11.80 -5.48 -5.03
N LEU A 80 12.33 -6.25 -4.08
CA LEU A 80 11.53 -6.80 -2.99
C LEU A 80 12.38 -7.01 -1.74
N LEU A 81 11.71 -7.04 -0.60
CA LEU A 81 12.25 -7.49 0.67
C LEU A 81 11.93 -8.97 0.84
N ALA A 82 12.92 -9.78 1.21
CA ALA A 82 12.75 -11.20 1.47
C ALA A 82 13.41 -11.59 2.80
N ARG A 83 12.88 -12.64 3.43
CA ARG A 83 13.41 -13.20 4.68
C ARG A 83 13.56 -14.72 4.57
N ARG A 84 14.28 -15.34 5.49
CA ARG A 84 14.29 -16.80 5.61
C ARG A 84 12.92 -17.33 6.03
N LYS A 85 12.50 -18.46 5.46
CA LYS A 85 11.34 -19.23 5.93
C LYS A 85 11.55 -19.63 7.39
N GLY A 86 10.52 -19.44 8.22
CA GLY A 86 10.58 -19.70 9.65
C GLY A 86 9.36 -19.14 10.39
N PRO A 87 9.32 -19.26 11.73
CA PRO A 87 8.24 -18.70 12.54
C PRO A 87 8.02 -17.22 12.19
N ARG A 88 6.75 -16.84 11.99
CA ARG A 88 6.37 -15.46 11.62
C ARG A 88 6.41 -14.50 12.82
N ASP A 89 6.65 -15.03 14.02
CA ASP A 89 6.51 -14.33 15.29
C ASP A 89 7.31 -13.03 15.29
N GLY A 90 6.61 -11.90 15.45
CA GLY A 90 7.20 -10.56 15.54
C GLY A 90 7.67 -9.93 14.22
N SER A 91 7.32 -10.49 13.06
CA SER A 91 7.86 -10.01 11.77
C SER A 91 7.04 -8.95 11.04
N ILE A 92 5.77 -8.79 11.40
CA ILE A 92 4.89 -7.76 10.86
C ILE A 92 4.37 -6.98 12.05
N ALA A 93 4.60 -5.67 12.08
CA ALA A 93 4.08 -4.81 13.13
C ALA A 93 2.55 -4.78 13.06
N GLU A 94 1.90 -5.03 14.20
CA GLU A 94 0.45 -4.85 14.33
C GLU A 94 0.13 -3.37 14.52
N ILE A 95 -1.04 -2.93 14.05
CA ILE A 95 -1.48 -1.55 14.23
C ILE A 95 -2.07 -1.40 15.63
N GLU A 96 -1.49 -0.51 16.42
CA GLU A 96 -1.90 -0.29 17.81
C GLU A 96 -2.53 1.11 18.02
N PRO A 97 -3.39 1.28 19.05
CA PRO A 97 -4.02 2.57 19.40
C PRO A 97 -3.06 3.75 19.54
N GLY A 98 -1.85 3.50 20.04
CA GLY A 98 -0.83 4.52 20.29
C GLY A 98 0.03 4.89 19.08
N MET A 99 -0.21 4.28 17.91
CA MET A 99 0.53 4.61 16.70
C MET A 99 0.08 5.93 16.08
N VAL A 100 0.97 6.53 15.29
CA VAL A 100 0.77 7.78 14.55
C VAL A 100 1.14 7.52 13.10
N ALA A 101 0.33 8.02 12.16
CA ALA A 101 0.64 7.98 10.74
C ALA A 101 1.50 9.19 10.36
N VAL A 102 2.81 9.00 10.32
CA VAL A 102 3.79 10.05 10.06
C VAL A 102 3.92 10.27 8.55
N PRO A 103 3.69 11.50 8.06
CA PRO A 103 3.89 11.84 6.65
C PRO A 103 5.37 11.71 6.26
N VAL A 104 5.65 11.10 5.11
CA VAL A 104 7.02 10.99 4.57
C VAL A 104 7.45 12.30 3.90
N ASP A 105 6.51 13.04 3.33
CA ASP A 105 6.73 14.29 2.61
C ASP A 105 5.42 15.13 2.53
N ALA A 106 5.37 16.08 1.59
CA ALA A 106 4.21 16.93 1.36
C ALA A 106 3.03 16.22 0.65
N MET A 107 3.18 14.95 0.23
CA MET A 107 2.15 14.24 -0.53
C MET A 107 0.87 14.04 0.28
N LEU A 108 0.95 13.86 1.60
CA LEU A 108 -0.25 13.75 2.45
C LEU A 108 -1.09 15.04 2.36
N ALA A 109 -0.44 16.19 2.52
CA ALA A 109 -1.11 17.50 2.46
C ALA A 109 -1.72 17.75 1.08
N GLU A 110 -1.05 17.33 0.00
CA GLU A 110 -1.58 17.43 -1.36
C GLU A 110 -2.81 16.51 -1.56
N ILE A 111 -2.76 15.28 -1.08
CA ILE A 111 -3.90 14.35 -1.10
C ILE A 111 -5.09 14.94 -0.33
N GLN A 112 -4.86 15.48 0.87
CA GLN A 112 -5.90 16.13 1.67
C GLN A 112 -6.50 17.35 0.98
N ARG A 113 -5.67 18.16 0.30
CA ARG A 113 -6.10 19.33 -0.46
C ARG A 113 -6.95 18.96 -1.67
N LEU A 114 -6.64 17.85 -2.33
CA LEU A 114 -7.36 17.36 -3.50
C LEU A 114 -8.62 16.55 -3.15
N TYR A 115 -8.70 16.02 -1.92
CA TYR A 115 -9.84 15.24 -1.47
C TYR A 115 -11.09 16.12 -1.32
N VAL A 116 -12.19 15.66 -1.91
CA VAL A 116 -13.51 16.29 -1.77
C VAL A 116 -14.44 15.29 -1.07
N PRO A 117 -15.11 15.68 0.04
CA PRO A 117 -16.06 14.81 0.72
C PRO A 117 -17.14 14.25 -0.23
N GLY A 118 -17.45 12.95 -0.11
CA GLY A 118 -18.37 12.24 -1.00
C GLY A 118 -17.74 11.78 -2.33
N GLN A 119 -16.47 12.12 -2.60
CA GLN A 119 -15.75 11.60 -3.75
C GLN A 119 -15.13 10.23 -3.41
N ALA A 120 -15.69 9.16 -3.98
CA ALA A 120 -15.27 7.78 -3.70
C ALA A 120 -13.83 7.43 -4.15
N SER A 121 -13.21 8.24 -5.01
CA SER A 121 -11.86 7.98 -5.50
C SER A 121 -11.08 9.24 -5.82
N LEU A 122 -9.81 9.28 -5.45
CA LEU A 122 -8.86 10.32 -5.85
C LEU A 122 -7.84 9.72 -6.84
N ARG A 123 -7.66 10.36 -8.00
CA ARG A 123 -6.59 9.97 -8.94
C ARG A 123 -5.35 10.80 -8.68
N LEU A 124 -4.22 10.11 -8.58
CA LEU A 124 -2.90 10.71 -8.37
C LEU A 124 -1.99 10.30 -9.52
N GLU A 125 -1.20 11.24 -10.02
CA GLU A 125 -0.11 10.97 -10.96
C GLU A 125 1.20 10.90 -10.19
N LEU A 126 1.91 9.78 -10.33
CA LEU A 126 3.19 9.52 -9.70
C LEU A 126 4.26 9.35 -10.78
N VAL A 127 5.43 9.92 -10.56
CA VAL A 127 6.60 9.70 -11.44
C VAL A 127 7.62 8.88 -10.67
N VAL A 128 7.93 7.69 -11.17
CA VAL A 128 8.94 6.80 -10.57
C VAL A 128 9.87 6.30 -11.66
N ASP A 129 11.18 6.45 -11.45
CA ASP A 129 12.22 6.12 -12.44
C ASP A 129 12.02 6.83 -13.80
N GLY A 130 11.39 8.01 -13.79
CA GLY A 130 11.08 8.79 -14.99
C GLY A 130 9.82 8.34 -15.74
N ASP A 131 9.14 7.27 -15.30
CA ASP A 131 7.89 6.80 -15.88
C ASP A 131 6.70 7.33 -15.06
N ALA A 132 5.78 8.03 -15.73
CA ALA A 132 4.53 8.48 -15.12
C ALA A 132 3.53 7.33 -15.00
N THR A 133 2.90 7.21 -13.84
CA THR A 133 1.83 6.24 -13.58
C THR A 133 0.67 6.94 -12.90
N THR A 134 -0.55 6.51 -13.20
CA THR A 134 -1.74 7.00 -12.51
C THR A 134 -2.23 5.93 -11.54
N VAL A 135 -2.44 6.32 -10.29
CA VAL A 135 -3.00 5.47 -9.25
C VAL A 135 -4.32 6.04 -8.76
N GLY A 136 -5.24 5.17 -8.36
CA GLY A 136 -6.55 5.55 -7.83
C GLY A 136 -6.69 5.21 -6.36
N LEU A 137 -6.54 6.20 -5.47
CA LEU A 137 -6.83 6.05 -4.05
C LEU A 137 -8.35 5.93 -3.85
N GLN A 138 -8.80 4.87 -3.21
CA GLN A 138 -10.20 4.65 -2.87
C GLN A 138 -10.46 5.15 -1.45
N VAL A 139 -11.39 6.09 -1.31
CA VAL A 139 -11.70 6.75 -0.04
C VAL A 139 -13.22 6.83 0.11
N ASP A 140 -13.77 5.95 0.96
CA ASP A 140 -15.16 6.08 1.41
C ASP A 140 -15.33 7.25 2.41
N ASP A 141 -16.55 7.56 2.82
CA ASP A 141 -16.82 8.74 3.66
C ASP A 141 -16.13 8.64 5.03
N ASP A 142 -16.11 7.47 5.66
CA ASP A 142 -15.45 7.26 6.95
C ASP A 142 -13.93 7.34 6.79
N GLN A 143 -13.39 6.74 5.74
CA GLN A 143 -11.97 6.87 5.37
C GLN A 143 -11.60 8.33 5.09
N GLY A 144 -12.49 9.12 4.49
CA GLY A 144 -12.29 10.54 4.24
C GLY A 144 -12.13 11.33 5.54
N ARG A 145 -12.96 11.03 6.54
CA ARG A 145 -12.86 11.63 7.88
C ARG A 145 -11.53 11.26 8.55
N VAL A 146 -11.09 10.02 8.43
CA VAL A 146 -9.77 9.58 8.91
C VAL A 146 -8.64 10.30 8.18
N LEU A 147 -8.69 10.34 6.84
CA LEU A 147 -7.68 10.99 5.98
C LEU A 147 -7.47 12.45 6.35
N LEU A 148 -8.55 13.20 6.56
CA LEU A 148 -8.51 14.62 6.93
C LEU A 148 -8.02 14.85 8.36
N ALA A 149 -8.09 13.84 9.24
CA ALA A 149 -7.58 13.91 10.60
C ALA A 149 -6.11 13.48 10.73
N LEU A 150 -5.50 12.90 9.69
CA LEU A 150 -4.08 12.56 9.71
C LEU A 150 -3.22 13.83 9.69
N ASP A 151 -2.42 14.04 10.73
CA ASP A 151 -1.55 15.21 10.86
C ASP A 151 -0.09 14.87 11.20
N GLY A 152 0.21 13.58 11.42
CA GLY A 152 1.53 13.12 11.85
C GLY A 152 1.81 13.26 13.35
N GLU A 153 0.83 13.68 14.14
CA GLU A 153 0.97 13.94 15.58
C GLU A 153 -0.07 13.20 16.42
N LEU A 154 -1.31 13.15 15.95
CA LEU A 154 -2.40 12.44 16.62
C LEU A 154 -2.20 10.94 16.54
N THR A 155 -2.47 10.28 17.67
CA THR A 155 -2.55 8.82 17.70
C THR A 155 -3.77 8.35 16.95
N LEU A 156 -3.75 7.10 16.46
CA LEU A 156 -4.89 6.48 15.80
C LEU A 156 -6.12 6.46 16.72
N GLU A 157 -5.94 6.28 18.02
CA GLU A 157 -7.04 6.38 18.99
C GLU A 157 -7.61 7.80 19.12
N ALA A 158 -6.76 8.83 19.09
CA ALA A 158 -7.23 10.22 19.12
C ALA A 158 -7.97 10.57 17.82
N ILE A 159 -7.48 10.10 16.68
CA ILE A 159 -8.15 10.23 15.39
C ILE A 159 -9.51 9.52 15.43
N ARG A 160 -9.59 8.29 15.97
CA ARG A 160 -10.88 7.60 16.17
C ARG A 160 -11.83 8.46 16.99
N ALA A 161 -11.41 8.91 18.17
CA ALA A 161 -12.24 9.68 19.07
C ALA A 161 -12.74 11.02 18.48
N GLN A 162 -11.94 11.65 17.61
CA GLN A 162 -12.30 12.91 16.96
C GLN A 162 -13.13 12.70 15.68
N ALA A 163 -12.66 11.84 14.79
CA ALA A 163 -13.20 11.69 13.44
C ALA A 163 -14.36 10.71 13.41
N LEU A 164 -14.33 9.63 14.19
CA LEU A 164 -15.33 8.55 14.18
C LEU A 164 -15.66 8.10 15.62
N PRO A 165 -16.19 9.00 16.48
CA PRO A 165 -16.37 8.75 17.91
C PRO A 165 -17.28 7.56 18.23
N ASP A 166 -18.23 7.27 17.34
CA ASP A 166 -19.23 6.22 17.53
C ASP A 166 -18.70 4.80 17.22
N LEU A 167 -17.52 4.68 16.62
CA LEU A 167 -16.92 3.39 16.30
C LEU A 167 -16.11 2.84 17.46
N SER A 168 -16.22 1.53 17.71
CA SER A 168 -15.26 0.80 18.54
C SER A 168 -13.86 0.84 17.92
N TRP A 169 -12.83 0.51 18.70
CA TRP A 169 -11.46 0.39 18.18
C TRP A 169 -11.38 -0.57 16.99
N ASP A 170 -11.99 -1.76 17.10
CA ASP A 170 -11.94 -2.77 16.03
C ASP A 170 -12.62 -2.28 14.74
N ALA A 171 -13.81 -1.67 14.87
CA ALA A 171 -14.53 -1.15 13.70
C ALA A 171 -13.79 0.02 13.05
N PHE A 172 -13.17 0.89 13.86
CA PHE A 172 -12.28 1.94 13.36
C PHE A 172 -11.06 1.37 12.67
N LEU A 173 -10.43 0.34 13.24
CA LEU A 173 -9.24 -0.29 12.67
C LEU A 173 -9.53 -0.86 11.28
N GLU A 174 -10.69 -1.49 11.07
CA GLU A 174 -11.11 -1.94 9.74
C GLU A 174 -11.21 -0.80 8.71
N VAL A 175 -11.67 0.37 9.12
CA VAL A 175 -11.74 1.58 8.25
C VAL A 175 -10.33 2.12 7.99
N ALA A 176 -9.58 2.36 9.07
CA ALA A 176 -8.26 2.97 9.04
C ALA A 176 -7.25 2.10 8.29
N GLU A 177 -7.25 0.78 8.48
CA GLU A 177 -6.32 -0.13 7.82
C GLU A 177 -6.49 -0.12 6.30
N ARG A 178 -7.73 -0.09 5.80
CA ARG A 178 -8.00 0.01 4.35
C ARG A 178 -7.43 1.29 3.74
N LEU A 179 -7.49 2.41 4.49
CA LEU A 179 -6.91 3.68 4.05
C LEU A 179 -5.37 3.65 4.17
N LEU A 180 -4.85 3.33 5.36
CA LEU A 180 -3.43 3.35 5.69
C LEU A 180 -2.63 2.37 4.83
N ARG A 181 -3.20 1.23 4.44
CA ARG A 181 -2.57 0.31 3.49
C ARG A 181 -2.31 0.97 2.14
N GLN A 182 -3.25 1.76 1.63
CA GLN A 182 -3.06 2.47 0.37
C GLN A 182 -2.02 3.60 0.52
N LEU A 183 -2.10 4.38 1.60
CA LEU A 183 -1.16 5.48 1.85
C LEU A 183 0.27 4.97 2.07
N THR A 184 0.45 3.87 2.81
CA THR A 184 1.76 3.24 3.02
C THR A 184 2.30 2.61 1.73
N ALA A 185 1.45 1.98 0.92
CA ALA A 185 1.86 1.43 -0.38
C ALA A 185 2.35 2.49 -1.36
N LEU A 186 1.80 3.70 -1.26
CA LEU A 186 2.19 4.89 -2.03
C LEU A 186 3.41 5.61 -1.43
N GLY A 187 3.87 5.21 -0.24
CA GLY A 187 4.96 5.88 0.48
C GLY A 187 4.57 7.25 1.04
N VAL A 188 3.28 7.52 1.22
CA VAL A 188 2.77 8.82 1.71
C VAL A 188 2.94 8.94 3.22
N VAL A 189 2.70 7.85 3.94
CA VAL A 189 2.83 7.77 5.40
C VAL A 189 3.54 6.49 5.81
N PHE A 190 4.13 6.50 7.00
CA PHE A 190 4.49 5.29 7.72
C PHE A 190 3.90 5.32 9.13
N LEU A 191 3.67 4.15 9.72
CA LEU A 191 3.19 4.05 11.10
C LEU A 191 4.37 4.02 12.06
N ASN A 192 4.26 4.81 13.11
CA ASN A 192 5.23 4.83 14.20
C ASN A 192 4.53 4.80 15.54
N VAL A 193 5.13 4.16 16.55
CA VAL A 193 4.63 4.26 17.93
C VAL A 193 5.00 5.63 18.48
N LYS A 194 4.03 6.37 19.02
CA LYS A 194 4.33 7.60 19.75
C LYS A 194 5.06 7.22 21.03
N ARG A 195 6.40 7.20 20.98
CA ARG A 195 7.20 7.14 22.21
C ARG A 195 6.89 8.41 22.98
N GLY A 196 6.31 8.27 24.17
CA GLY A 196 6.14 9.41 25.07
C GLY A 196 7.50 10.09 25.20
N SER A 197 7.53 11.41 25.00
CA SER A 197 8.67 12.19 25.46
C SER A 197 8.76 11.93 26.97
N GLU A 198 9.73 11.12 27.39
CA GLU A 198 10.17 11.17 28.78
C GLU A 198 10.61 12.62 29.01
N ALA A 199 9.81 13.32 29.82
CA ALA A 199 10.08 14.64 30.33
C ALA A 199 11.09 14.56 31.48
#